data_AF-A0A0N4V8K3-F1
#
_entry.id   AF-A0A0N4V8K3-F1
#
_cell.length_a   1.000
_cell.length_b   1.000
_cell.length_c   1.000
_cell.angle_alpha   90.00
_cell.angle_beta   90.00
_cell.angle_gamma   90.00
#
_symmetry.space_group_name_H-M   'P 1'
#
loop_
_entity.id
_entity.type
_entity.pdbx_description
1 polymer ?
#
loop_
_entity_poly.entity_id
_entity_poly.type
_entity_poly.pdbx_seq_one_letter_code
_entity_poly.pdbx_strand_id
1 'polypeptide(L)'
;MEKNEISRPFRQNEQPRLKKRERPSNTGSSLLTDVENATFFGLLGNGRYSLAAGIIELLRSDPRRPNQWMHQSAGIIALVKDYEKRAYFLRLYDPYQRQCKWQQML
;
A
#
# COMPACT_ATOMS: atom_id res chain seq x y z
N MET A 1 65.85 -28.15 -6.85
CA MET A 1 64.89 -27.59 -5.87
C MET A 1 63.81 -26.88 -6.67
N GLU A 2 62.78 -27.64 -7.02
CA GLU A 2 61.68 -27.23 -7.88
C GLU A 2 60.63 -26.54 -6.99
N LYS A 3 60.33 -25.27 -7.26
CA LYS A 3 59.40 -24.48 -6.44
C LYS A 3 57.98 -24.77 -6.91
N ASN A 4 57.21 -25.45 -6.06
CA ASN A 4 55.77 -25.68 -6.20
C ASN A 4 55.01 -24.36 -6.42
N GLU A 5 54.38 -24.22 -7.58
CA GLU A 5 53.32 -23.24 -7.81
C GLU A 5 52.05 -23.72 -7.13
N ILE A 6 51.69 -23.05 -6.04
CA ILE A 6 50.44 -23.27 -5.32
C ILE A 6 49.32 -22.58 -6.11
N SER A 7 48.54 -23.38 -6.83
CA SER A 7 47.28 -22.95 -7.47
C SER A 7 46.36 -22.32 -6.44
N ARG A 8 46.16 -20.99 -6.53
CA ARG A 8 45.15 -20.29 -5.74
C ARG A 8 43.77 -20.70 -6.27
N PRO A 9 42.80 -21.08 -5.41
CA PRO A 9 41.47 -21.38 -5.89
C PRO A 9 40.83 -20.11 -6.47
N PHE A 10 40.24 -20.24 -7.65
CA PHE A 10 39.39 -19.24 -8.28
C PHE A 10 38.33 -18.78 -7.28
N ARG A 11 38.31 -17.48 -6.92
CA ARG A 11 37.20 -16.88 -6.19
C ARG A 11 35.95 -16.99 -7.07
N GLN A 12 34.99 -17.79 -6.64
CA GLN A 12 33.67 -17.81 -7.26
C GLN A 12 33.07 -16.41 -7.13
N ASN A 13 32.59 -15.87 -8.25
CA ASN A 13 31.91 -14.60 -8.33
C ASN A 13 30.71 -14.56 -7.38
N GLU A 14 30.84 -13.86 -6.25
CA GLU A 14 29.70 -13.43 -5.44
C GLU A 14 28.99 -12.32 -6.20
N GLN A 15 28.09 -12.70 -7.11
CA GLN A 15 27.11 -11.76 -7.64
C GLN A 15 26.30 -11.21 -6.46
N PRO A 16 26.20 -9.87 -6.27
CA PRO A 16 25.37 -9.32 -5.23
C PRO A 16 23.93 -9.75 -5.51
N ARG A 17 23.38 -10.63 -4.68
CA ARG A 17 21.96 -10.99 -4.74
C ARG A 17 21.19 -9.69 -4.59
N LEU A 18 20.52 -9.24 -5.65
CA LEU A 18 19.62 -8.09 -5.60
C LEU A 18 18.67 -8.32 -4.42
N LYS A 19 18.77 -7.51 -3.36
CA LYS A 19 17.88 -7.62 -2.21
C LYS A 19 16.46 -7.56 -2.74
N LYS A 20 15.70 -8.65 -2.60
CA LYS A 20 14.27 -8.64 -2.93
C LYS A 20 13.66 -7.50 -2.13
N ARG A 21 13.07 -6.52 -2.81
CA ARG A 21 12.35 -5.42 -2.15
C ARG A 21 11.26 -6.05 -1.29
N GLU A 22 11.39 -5.89 0.03
CA GLU A 22 10.39 -6.37 0.97
C GLU A 22 9.06 -5.66 0.73
N ARG A 23 7.97 -6.38 0.99
CA ARG A 23 6.64 -5.77 0.90
C ARG A 23 6.49 -4.78 2.05
N PRO A 24 5.86 -3.62 1.83
CA PRO A 24 5.66 -2.65 2.89
C PRO A 24 4.75 -3.22 3.99
N SER A 25 4.93 -2.75 5.22
CA SER A 25 3.93 -2.93 6.28
C SER A 25 2.73 -2.01 6.03
N ASN A 26 1.58 -2.36 6.62
CA ASN A 26 0.39 -1.50 6.53
C ASN A 26 0.54 -0.29 7.44
N THR A 27 0.31 0.90 6.88
CA THR A 27 0.22 2.17 7.61
C THR A 27 -1.24 2.55 7.81
N GLY A 28 -1.62 2.78 9.07
CA GLY A 28 -2.97 3.17 9.49
C GLY A 28 -3.14 4.68 9.63
N SER A 29 -4.27 5.08 10.23
CA SER A 29 -4.56 6.47 10.58
C SER A 29 -4.29 6.68 12.07
N SER A 30 -3.73 7.84 12.44
CA SER A 30 -3.54 8.24 13.85
C SER A 30 -4.85 8.59 14.55
N LEU A 31 -5.93 8.83 13.80
CA LEU A 31 -7.27 9.08 14.34
C LEU A 31 -8.04 7.79 14.65
N LEU A 32 -7.48 6.63 14.30
CA LEU A 32 -8.05 5.31 14.59
C LEU A 32 -7.29 4.66 15.74
N THR A 33 -8.01 3.94 16.59
CA THR A 33 -7.40 3.02 17.57
C THR A 33 -6.67 1.88 16.87
N ASP A 34 -5.79 1.18 17.59
CA ASP A 34 -5.08 0.01 17.04
C ASP A 34 -6.04 -1.09 16.56
N VAL A 35 -7.16 -1.27 17.27
CA VAL A 35 -8.20 -2.26 16.91
C VAL A 35 -8.94 -1.87 15.63
N GLU A 36 -9.25 -0.58 15.46
CA GLU A 36 -9.86 -0.06 14.23
C GLU A 36 -8.90 -0.14 13.05
N ASN A 37 -7.62 0.20 13.26
CA ASN A 37 -6.58 0.05 12.25
C ASN A 37 -6.40 -1.42 11.85
N ALA A 38 -6.35 -2.35 12.81
CA ALA A 38 -6.28 -3.78 12.53
C ALA A 38 -7.50 -4.27 11.74
N THR A 39 -8.70 -3.81 12.09
CA THR A 39 -9.93 -4.11 11.35
C THR A 39 -9.84 -3.60 9.91
N PHE A 40 -9.42 -2.35 9.72
CA PHE A 40 -9.19 -1.75 8.40
C PHE A 40 -8.17 -2.55 7.57
N PHE A 41 -7.05 -2.96 8.15
CA PHE A 41 -6.04 -3.76 7.44
C PHE A 41 -6.61 -5.09 6.95
N GLY A 42 -7.52 -5.70 7.72
CA GLY A 42 -8.26 -6.89 7.29
C GLY A 42 -9.10 -6.67 6.02
N LEU A 43 -9.58 -5.43 5.79
CA LEU A 43 -10.39 -5.08 4.60
C LEU A 43 -9.55 -4.89 3.32
N LEU A 44 -8.23 -4.74 3.43
CA LEU A 44 -7.35 -4.59 2.26
C LEU A 44 -7.30 -5.88 1.42
N GLY A 45 -7.35 -7.03 2.10
CA GLY A 45 -7.16 -8.35 1.49
C GLY A 45 -5.71 -8.64 1.11
N ASN A 46 -5.46 -9.84 0.59
CA ASN A 46 -4.11 -10.32 0.31
C ASN A 46 -3.43 -9.54 -0.82
N GLY A 47 -2.13 -9.30 -0.69
CA GLY A 47 -1.30 -8.66 -1.73
C GLY A 47 -1.52 -7.15 -1.89
N ARG A 48 -2.32 -6.53 -1.02
CA ARG A 48 -2.56 -5.09 -0.97
C ARG A 48 -2.06 -4.53 0.34
N TYR A 49 -1.39 -3.37 0.26
CA TYR A 49 -0.78 -2.74 1.42
C TYR A 49 -1.12 -1.27 1.50
N SER A 50 -1.60 -0.82 2.65
CA SER A 50 -1.83 0.60 2.92
C SER A 50 -0.48 1.28 3.17
N LEU A 51 -0.15 2.30 2.39
CA LEU A 51 1.06 3.11 2.53
C LEU A 51 0.83 4.36 3.40
N ALA A 52 -0.43 4.80 3.46
CA ALA A 52 -0.91 5.88 4.30
C ALA A 52 -2.43 5.76 4.41
N ALA A 53 -3.01 6.12 5.55
CA ALA A 53 -4.45 6.18 5.73
C ALA A 53 -4.87 7.40 6.57
N GLY A 54 -6.11 7.84 6.39
CA GLY A 54 -6.69 8.97 7.11
C GLY A 54 -8.23 8.93 7.11
N ILE A 55 -8.86 9.77 7.90
CA ILE A 55 -10.32 9.93 7.94
C ILE A 55 -10.70 11.15 7.10
N ILE A 56 -11.63 10.97 6.15
CA ILE A 56 -12.06 12.05 5.25
C ILE A 56 -13.57 12.01 4.99
N GLU A 57 -14.06 13.15 4.51
CA GLU A 57 -15.33 13.27 3.80
C GLU A 57 -15.03 13.48 2.30
N LEU A 58 -15.59 12.61 1.47
CA LEU A 58 -15.51 12.67 0.02
C LEU A 58 -16.63 13.57 -0.51
N LEU A 59 -16.22 14.61 -1.22
CA LEU A 59 -17.11 15.54 -1.90
C LEU A 59 -17.06 15.30 -3.42
N ARG A 60 -18.17 15.57 -4.11
CA ARG A 60 -18.22 15.61 -5.57
C ARG A 60 -18.81 16.94 -6.06
N SER A 61 -18.37 17.41 -7.22
CA SER A 61 -19.01 18.56 -7.85
C SER A 61 -20.42 18.20 -8.33
N ASP A 62 -21.35 19.16 -8.27
CA ASP A 62 -22.64 19.04 -8.95
C ASP A 62 -22.43 19.32 -10.45
N PRO A 63 -22.71 18.35 -11.35
CA PRO A 63 -22.58 18.57 -12.79
C PRO A 63 -23.45 19.71 -13.32
N ARG A 64 -24.54 20.03 -12.61
CA ARG A 64 -25.47 21.13 -12.96
C ARG A 64 -25.06 22.46 -12.33
N ARG A 65 -24.17 22.45 -11.34
CA ARG A 65 -23.75 23.63 -10.56
C ARG A 65 -22.26 23.52 -10.22
N PRO A 66 -21.36 23.95 -11.14
CA PRO A 66 -19.92 23.69 -11.03
C PRO A 66 -19.23 24.30 -9.80
N ASN A 67 -19.88 25.25 -9.12
CA ASN A 67 -19.37 25.90 -7.90
C ASN A 67 -19.93 25.30 -6.61
N GLN A 68 -20.64 24.17 -6.68
CA GLN A 68 -21.21 23.49 -5.51
C GLN A 68 -20.57 22.11 -5.33
N TRP A 69 -20.12 21.85 -4.10
CA TRP A 69 -19.67 20.53 -3.66
C TRP A 69 -20.78 19.86 -2.87
N MET A 70 -21.10 18.63 -3.25
CA MET A 70 -22.05 17.78 -2.56
C MET A 70 -21.30 16.68 -1.82
N HIS A 71 -21.67 16.44 -0.55
CA HIS A 71 -21.19 15.30 0.19
C HIS A 71 -21.59 13.99 -0.51
N GLN A 72 -20.62 13.13 -0.76
CA GLN A 72 -20.81 11.82 -1.39
C GLN A 72 -20.66 10.69 -0.37
N SER A 73 -19.63 10.71 0.46
CA SER A 73 -19.37 9.65 1.44
C SER A 73 -18.35 10.09 2.49
N ALA A 74 -18.20 9.34 3.57
CA ALA A 74 -17.15 9.55 4.57
C ALA A 74 -16.58 8.19 5.02
N GLY A 75 -15.36 8.20 5.53
CA GLY A 75 -14.71 7.00 6.04
C GLY A 75 -13.19 7.06 6.01
N ILE A 76 -12.57 5.88 5.95
CA ILE A 76 -11.11 5.72 5.96
C ILE A 76 -10.60 5.74 4.52
N ILE A 77 -9.90 6.79 4.13
CA ILE A 77 -9.17 6.82 2.86
C ILE A 77 -7.78 6.21 3.05
N ALA A 78 -7.34 5.40 2.10
CA ALA A 78 -6.01 4.84 2.09
C ALA A 78 -5.36 4.90 0.71
N LEU A 79 -4.06 5.22 0.69
CA LEU A 79 -3.20 4.99 -0.44
C LEU A 79 -2.73 3.53 -0.41
N VAL A 80 -3.19 2.72 -1.36
CA VAL A 80 -2.98 1.27 -1.37
C VAL A 80 -2.05 0.88 -2.52
N LYS A 81 -0.96 0.17 -2.20
CA LYS A 81 -0.19 -0.58 -3.20
C LYS A 81 -0.85 -1.93 -3.45
N ASP A 82 -1.34 -2.16 -4.67
CA ASP A 82 -1.91 -3.44 -5.09
C ASP A 82 -0.89 -4.20 -5.96
N TYR A 83 -0.32 -5.29 -5.44
CA TYR A 83 0.69 -6.07 -6.15
C TYR A 83 0.10 -6.97 -7.24
N GLU A 84 -1.14 -7.42 -7.07
CA GLU A 84 -1.84 -8.24 -8.07
C GLU A 84 -2.12 -7.39 -9.32
N LYS A 85 -2.61 -6.17 -9.12
CA LYS A 85 -2.87 -5.21 -10.22
C LYS A 85 -1.63 -4.42 -10.66
N ARG A 86 -0.51 -4.57 -9.95
CA ARG A 86 0.74 -3.81 -10.15
C ARG A 86 0.54 -2.28 -10.16
N ALA A 87 -0.47 -1.78 -9.45
CA ALA A 87 -0.91 -0.38 -9.49
C ALA A 87 -1.03 0.21 -8.07
N TYR A 88 -1.28 1.51 -8.00
CA TYR A 88 -1.64 2.21 -6.77
C TYR A 88 -3.09 2.65 -6.85
N PHE A 89 -3.78 2.65 -5.72
CA PHE A 89 -5.16 3.09 -5.61
C PHE A 89 -5.32 4.03 -4.44
N LEU A 90 -6.16 5.06 -4.58
CA LEU A 90 -6.86 5.63 -3.45
C LEU A 90 -8.13 4.83 -3.23
N ARG A 91 -8.36 4.31 -2.02
CA ARG A 91 -9.56 3.54 -1.66
C ARG A 91 -10.19 4.11 -0.40
N LEU A 92 -11.49 4.37 -0.46
CA LEU A 92 -12.29 4.80 0.68
C LEU A 92 -13.07 3.61 1.23
N TYR A 93 -12.86 3.32 2.51
CA TYR A 93 -13.50 2.23 3.23
C TYR A 93 -14.51 2.76 4.24
N ASP A 94 -15.64 2.08 4.33
CA ASP A 94 -16.58 2.26 5.44
C ASP A 94 -16.21 1.29 6.57
N PRO A 95 -15.81 1.79 7.75
CA PRO A 95 -15.44 0.93 8.88
C PRO A 95 -16.64 0.14 9.47
N TYR A 96 -17.86 0.66 9.35
CA TYR A 96 -19.07 0.02 9.86
C TYR A 96 -19.60 -1.04 8.89
N GLN A 97 -19.67 -0.72 7.59
CA GLN A 97 -20.14 -1.65 6.55
C GLN A 97 -19.05 -2.62 6.08
N ARG A 98 -17.79 -2.42 6.51
CA ARG A 98 -16.64 -3.28 6.17
C ARG A 98 -16.44 -3.48 4.67
N GLN A 99 -16.64 -2.41 3.90
CA GLN A 99 -16.56 -2.45 2.44
C GLN A 99 -15.82 -1.25 1.85
N CYS A 100 -15.23 -1.43 0.67
CA CYS A 100 -14.68 -0.34 -0.12
C CYS A 100 -15.83 0.40 -0.84
N LYS A 101 -16.10 1.65 -0.46
CA LYS A 101 -17.18 2.46 -1.04
C LYS A 101 -16.78 3.19 -2.31
N TRP A 102 -15.50 3.56 -2.42
CA TRP A 102 -14.99 4.28 -3.57
C TRP A 102 -13.53 3.94 -3.80
N GLN A 103 -13.09 3.95 -5.06
CA GLN A 103 -11.69 3.81 -5.40
C GLN A 103 -11.33 4.57 -6.67
N GLN A 104 -10.08 4.99 -6.77
CA GLN A 104 -9.47 5.59 -7.95
C GLN A 104 -8.09 4.99 -8.15
N MET A 105 -7.78 4.58 -9.39
CA MET A 105 -6.43 4.16 -9.76
C MET A 105 -5.56 5.40 -9.97
N LEU A 106 -4.32 5.34 -9.48
CA LEU A 106 -3.29 6.38 -9.63
C LEU A 106 -2.26 5.98 -10.69
#